data_AF-A0A933AV55-F1
#
_entry.id   AF-A0A933AV55-F1
#
_cell.length_a   1.000
_cell.length_b   1.000
_cell.length_c   1.000
_cell.angle_alpha   90.00
_cell.angle_beta   90.00
_cell.angle_gamma   90.00
#
_symmetry.space_group_name_H-M   'P 1'
#
loop_
_entity.id
_entity.type
_entity.pdbx_description
1 polymer ?
#
loop_
_entity_poly.entity_id
_entity_poly.type
_entity_poly.pdbx_seq_one_letter_code
_entity_poly.pdbx_strand_id
1 'polypeptide(L)' 'MHKDDTVRLRHMLDAARQAVGFARDRGRADLDRDPMLVLALVKLVEEIPF' A
#
# COMPACT_ATOMS: atom_id res chain seq x y z
N MET A 1 18.92 10.09 16.16
CA MET A 1 18.00 9.31 15.30
C MET A 1 16.85 8.85 16.18
N HIS A 2 15.72 9.53 16.09
CA HIS A 2 14.60 9.36 17.02
C HIS A 2 13.91 8.02 16.76
N LYS A 3 13.53 7.29 17.80
CA LYS A 3 12.82 6.00 17.70
C LYS A 3 11.59 6.07 16.78
N ASP A 4 11.00 7.25 16.67
CA ASP A 4 9.85 7.55 15.83
C ASP A 4 10.12 7.35 14.33
N ASP A 5 11.35 7.61 13.86
CA ASP A 5 11.71 7.39 12.46
C ASP A 5 11.68 5.90 12.10
N THR A 6 12.12 5.04 13.03
CA THR A 6 12.10 3.59 12.80
C THR A 6 10.68 3.06 12.76
N VAL A 7 9.78 3.60 13.60
CA VAL A 7 8.36 3.24 13.59
C VAL A 7 7.69 3.70 12.31
N ARG A 8 7.95 4.95 11.86
CA ARG A 8 7.44 5.49 10.60
C ARG A 8 7.92 4.68 9.40
N LEU A 9 9.22 4.40 9.31
CA LEU A 9 9.80 3.61 8.22
C LEU A 9 9.26 2.17 8.19
N ARG A 10 9.02 1.55 9.36
CA ARG A 10 8.39 0.23 9.43
C ARG A 10 6.94 0.29 8.91
N HIS A 11 6.18 1.29 9.33
CA HIS A 11 4.80 1.49 8.88
C HIS A 11 4.73 1.70 7.36
N MET A 12 5.58 2.56 6.81
CA MET A 12 5.70 2.78 5.37
C MET A 12 6.03 1.49 4.62
N LEU A 13 6.98 0.73 5.14
CA LEU A 13 7.40 -0.54 4.54
C LEU A 13 6.28 -1.59 4.56
N ASP A 14 5.54 -1.68 5.66
CA ASP A 14 4.44 -2.64 5.79
C ASP A 14 3.24 -2.26 4.91
N ALA A 15 2.92 -0.97 4.80
CA ALA A 15 1.90 -0.46 3.88
C ALA A 15 2.30 -0.72 2.41
N ALA A 16 3.56 -0.43 2.05
CA ALA A 16 4.08 -0.71 0.71
C ALA A 16 4.06 -2.21 0.37
N ARG A 17 4.45 -3.08 1.32
CA ARG A 17 4.39 -4.54 1.14
C ARG A 17 2.97 -5.04 0.95
N GLN A 18 2.00 -4.51 1.69
CA GLN A 18 0.59 -4.85 1.50
C GLN A 18 0.10 -4.40 0.14
N ALA A 19 0.41 -3.17 -0.30
CA ALA A 19 0.01 -2.68 -1.62
C ALA A 19 0.58 -3.56 -2.74
N VAL A 20 1.87 -3.93 -2.64
CA VAL A 20 2.49 -4.87 -3.59
C VAL A 20 1.85 -6.25 -3.52
N GLY A 21 1.49 -6.74 -2.33
CA GLY A 21 0.79 -8.01 -2.15
C GLY A 21 -0.59 -8.04 -2.80
N PHE A 22 -1.37 -6.95 -2.67
CA PHE A 22 -2.68 -6.83 -3.32
C PHE A 22 -2.58 -6.64 -4.83
N ALA A 23 -1.52 -5.98 -5.32
CA ALA A 23 -1.27 -5.83 -6.75
C ALA A 23 -0.63 -7.09 -7.38
N ARG A 24 0.00 -7.95 -6.58
CA ARG A 24 0.61 -9.18 -7.05
C ARG A 24 -0.49 -10.11 -7.57
N ASP A 25 -0.30 -10.59 -8.80
CA ASP A 25 -1.26 -11.42 -9.55
C ASP A 25 -2.55 -10.69 -9.97
N ARG A 26 -2.61 -9.36 -9.84
CA ARG A 26 -3.71 -8.52 -10.37
C ARG A 26 -3.19 -7.65 -11.51
N GLY A 27 -3.82 -7.77 -12.67
CA GLY A 27 -3.53 -6.95 -13.85
C GLY A 27 -4.39 -5.70 -13.93
N ARG A 28 -4.19 -4.89 -14.98
CA ARG A 28 -5.02 -3.69 -15.23
C ARG A 28 -6.51 -4.04 -15.37
N ALA A 29 -6.82 -5.17 -16.01
CA ALA A 29 -8.18 -5.64 -16.18
C ALA A 29 -8.88 -5.98 -14.84
N ASP A 30 -8.14 -6.41 -13.82
CA ASP A 30 -8.69 -6.67 -12.49
C ASP A 30 -8.97 -5.36 -11.76
N LEU A 31 -8.13 -4.33 -11.94
CA LEU A 31 -8.37 -2.99 -11.40
C LEU A 31 -9.63 -2.34 -12.00
N ASP A 32 -9.88 -2.56 -13.28
CA ASP A 32 -11.08 -2.02 -13.96
C ASP A 32 -12.36 -2.81 -13.60
N ARG A 33 -12.22 -4.09 -13.21
CA ARG A 33 -13.35 -4.95 -12.79
C ARG A 33 -13.62 -4.95 -11.29
N ASP A 34 -12.64 -4.59 -10.46
CA ASP A 34 -12.73 -4.59 -9.00
C ASP A 34 -12.45 -3.18 -8.43
N PRO A 35 -13.47 -2.34 -8.31
CA PRO A 35 -13.35 -1.01 -7.72
C PRO A 35 -12.86 -1.04 -6.26
N MET A 36 -13.11 -2.15 -5.54
CA MET A 36 -12.66 -2.31 -4.15
C MET A 36 -11.15 -2.48 -4.09
N LEU A 37 -10.56 -3.20 -5.05
CA LEU A 37 -9.10 -3.32 -5.18
C LEU A 37 -8.45 -1.95 -5.40
N VAL A 38 -9.04 -1.10 -6.25
CA VAL A 38 -8.54 0.25 -6.50
C VAL A 38 -8.59 1.09 -5.23
N LEU A 39 -9.71 1.09 -4.51
CA LEU A 39 -9.87 1.80 -3.24
C LEU A 39 -8.87 1.30 -2.18
N ALA A 40 -8.67 -0.02 -2.06
CA ALA A 40 -7.73 -0.61 -1.13
C ALA A 40 -6.28 -0.19 -1.44
N LEU A 41 -5.87 -0.22 -2.72
CA LEU A 41 -4.54 0.20 -3.14
C LEU A 41 -4.30 1.70 -2.90
N VAL A 42 -5.28 2.56 -3.22
CA VAL A 42 -5.19 4.00 -2.94
C VAL A 42 -5.02 4.24 -1.45
N LYS A 43 -5.84 3.59 -0.62
CA LYS A 43 -5.78 3.74 0.83
C LYS A 43 -4.42 3.31 1.41
N LEU A 44 -3.84 2.23 0.90
CA LEU A 44 -2.51 1.77 1.34
C LEU A 44 -1.39 2.73 0.97
N VAL A 45 -1.49 3.41 -0.17
CA VAL A 45 -0.53 4.43 -0.58
C VAL A 45 -0.68 5.70 0.27
N GLU A 46 -1.90 6.05 0.68
CA GLU A 46 -2.16 7.19 1.59
C GLU A 46 -1.57 6.98 3.00
N GLU A 47 -1.45 5.74 3.48
CA GLU A 47 -0.85 5.43 4.78
C GLU A 47 0.68 5.58 4.79
N ILE A 48 1.32 5.73 3.61
CA ILE A 48 2.76 5.99 3.48
C ILE A 48 2.99 7.51 3.60
N PRO A 49 3.57 8.01 4.70
CA PRO A 49 3.88 9.43 4.84
C PRO A 49 4.97 9.83 3.83
N PHE A 50 4.76 10.94 3.12
CA PHE A 50 5.74 11.57 2.24
C PHE A 50 6.75 12.43 3.02
#